data_AF-A0A4P9USV3-F1
#
_entry.id   AF-A0A4P9USV3-F1
#
_cell.length_a   1.000
_cell.length_b   1.000
_cell.length_c   1.000
_cell.angle_alpha   90.00
_cell.angle_beta   90.00
_cell.angle_gamma   90.00
#
_symmetry.space_group_name_H-M   'P 1'
#
loop_
_entity.id
_entity.type
_entity.pdbx_description
1 polymer ?
#
loop_
_entity_poly.entity_id
_entity_poly.type
_entity_poly.pdbx_seq_one_letter_code
_entity_poly.pdbx_strand_id
1 'polypeptide(L)'
;MNQGSGIESYVRNPRLLVDLILEVVDLFGNGQDELATTVMETQLREVAKAIDNLDKVGIAIPDALRAEKTRLAAALAIQAEAMQALSLLTDELDEIVRNLKSRLGNEEQTTEKKPRKKRSRSTKTDNATLRQLMIEALQHLGGSSQKNEVLKYMEQKLQGKLLPGDLEWRDSCKSAVWENNACWERYKMIEDGILKNGSPRGIWELSEEHQ
;
A
#
# COMPACT_ATOMS: atom_id res chain seq x y z
N MET A 1 -18.38 -19.63 28.95
CA MET A 1 -17.91 -18.24 29.01
C MET A 1 -17.87 -17.69 27.58
N ASN A 2 -18.73 -16.69 27.35
CA ASN A 2 -18.77 -15.67 26.29
C ASN A 2 -18.37 -16.02 24.83
N GLN A 3 -19.33 -16.54 24.05
CA GLN A 3 -19.28 -16.64 22.57
C GLN A 3 -20.11 -15.51 21.89
N GLY A 4 -20.24 -14.34 22.54
CA GLY A 4 -21.02 -13.20 22.02
C GLY A 4 -20.22 -12.07 21.35
N SER A 5 -18.88 -12.12 21.36
CA SER A 5 -18.07 -10.89 21.18
C SER A 5 -17.57 -10.60 19.75
N GLY A 6 -17.69 -11.53 18.80
CA GLY A 6 -17.04 -11.38 17.48
C GLY A 6 -17.66 -10.24 16.67
N ILE A 7 -18.88 -10.44 16.18
CA ILE A 7 -19.56 -9.50 15.28
C ILE A 7 -20.00 -8.23 16.01
N GLU A 8 -20.42 -8.33 17.28
CA GLU A 8 -20.88 -7.18 18.07
C GLU A 8 -19.80 -6.08 18.20
N SER A 9 -18.52 -6.48 18.27
CA SER A 9 -17.40 -5.54 18.32
C SER A 9 -17.24 -4.75 17.02
N TYR A 10 -17.39 -5.42 15.87
CA TYR A 10 -17.35 -4.79 14.54
C TYR A 10 -18.60 -3.95 14.25
N VAL A 11 -19.77 -4.33 14.77
CA VAL A 11 -20.99 -3.51 14.68
C VAL A 11 -20.84 -2.22 15.48
N ARG A 12 -20.24 -2.30 16.68
CA ARG A 12 -19.99 -1.12 17.54
C ARG A 12 -18.89 -0.22 16.97
N ASN A 13 -17.88 -0.79 16.31
CA ASN A 13 -16.81 -0.04 15.66
C ASN A 13 -16.37 -0.70 14.33
N PRO A 14 -16.99 -0.34 13.19
CA PRO A 14 -16.68 -0.92 11.88
C PRO A 14 -15.24 -0.68 11.40
N ARG A 15 -14.52 0.29 11.98
CA ARG A 15 -13.10 0.53 11.64
C ARG A 15 -12.21 -0.65 11.96
N LEU A 16 -12.55 -1.44 12.97
CA LEU A 16 -11.80 -2.65 13.34
C LEU A 16 -11.72 -3.66 12.18
N LEU A 17 -12.77 -3.72 11.34
CA LEU A 17 -12.80 -4.59 10.17
C LEU A 17 -11.87 -4.08 9.06
N VAL A 18 -11.87 -2.76 8.83
CA VAL A 18 -10.98 -2.12 7.85
C VAL A 18 -9.52 -2.31 8.25
N ASP A 19 -9.22 -2.13 9.54
CA ASP A 19 -7.87 -2.31 10.06
C ASP A 19 -7.39 -3.75 9.91
N LEU A 20 -8.24 -4.74 10.21
CA LEU A 20 -7.93 -6.15 10.02
C LEU A 20 -7.64 -6.47 8.54
N ILE A 21 -8.43 -5.94 7.62
CA ILE A 21 -8.20 -6.11 6.17
C ILE A 21 -6.86 -5.50 5.77
N LEU A 22 -6.53 -4.30 6.26
CA LEU A 22 -5.25 -3.66 5.97
C LEU A 22 -4.06 -4.44 6.54
N GLU A 23 -4.17 -4.98 7.75
CA GLU A 23 -3.13 -5.83 8.36
C GLU A 23 -2.92 -7.12 7.56
N VAL A 24 -4.00 -7.73 7.07
CA VAL A 24 -3.92 -8.90 6.18
C VAL A 24 -3.24 -8.53 4.85
N VAL A 25 -3.57 -7.38 4.26
CA VAL A 25 -2.93 -6.89 3.02
C VAL A 25 -1.45 -6.60 3.24
N ASP A 26 -1.07 -5.99 4.36
CA ASP A 26 0.33 -5.72 4.72
C ASP A 26 1.14 -7.03 4.87
N LEU A 27 0.52 -8.10 5.41
CA LEU A 27 1.14 -9.42 5.50
C LEU A 27 1.44 -10.03 4.13
N PHE A 28 0.59 -9.78 3.12
CA PHE A 28 0.83 -10.20 1.73
C PHE A 28 1.76 -9.25 0.96
N GLY A 29 1.81 -7.96 1.33
CA GLY A 29 2.56 -6.89 0.65
C GLY A 29 4.07 -6.92 0.86
N ASN A 30 4.57 -7.63 1.89
CA ASN A 30 6.00 -7.77 2.17
C ASN A 30 6.82 -8.50 1.07
N GLY A 31 6.17 -8.99 0.00
CA GLY A 31 6.82 -9.68 -1.11
C GLY A 31 6.71 -9.01 -2.48
N GLN A 32 6.16 -7.80 -2.59
CA GLN A 32 6.01 -7.12 -3.89
C GLN A 32 7.15 -6.16 -4.17
N ASP A 33 8.25 -6.70 -4.67
CA ASP A 33 9.16 -5.95 -5.51
C ASP A 33 9.03 -6.51 -6.94
N GLU A 34 8.23 -5.84 -7.77
CA GLU A 34 8.00 -6.22 -9.17
C GLU A 34 9.33 -6.30 -9.95
N LEU A 35 10.32 -5.47 -9.58
CA LEU A 35 11.66 -5.54 -10.14
C LEU A 35 12.41 -6.78 -9.64
N ALA A 36 12.32 -7.14 -8.35
CA ALA A 36 12.93 -8.37 -7.85
C ALA A 36 12.32 -9.64 -8.47
N THR A 37 11.00 -9.66 -8.69
CA THR A 37 10.29 -10.78 -9.35
C THR A 37 10.80 -10.97 -10.78
N THR A 38 10.85 -9.89 -11.56
CA THR A 38 11.29 -9.95 -12.96
C THR A 38 12.76 -10.34 -13.09
N VAL A 39 13.61 -9.90 -12.15
CA VAL A 39 15.01 -10.36 -12.04
C VAL A 39 15.06 -11.85 -11.73
N MET A 40 14.27 -12.33 -10.77
CA MET A 40 14.25 -13.74 -10.37
C MET A 40 13.73 -14.66 -11.49
N GLU A 41 12.72 -14.24 -12.24
CA GLU A 41 12.23 -14.92 -13.45
C GLU A 41 13.31 -14.98 -14.55
N THR A 42 14.02 -13.88 -14.76
CA THR A 42 15.12 -13.81 -15.73
C THR A 42 16.25 -14.77 -15.32
N GLN A 43 16.62 -14.78 -14.04
CA GLN A 43 17.63 -15.68 -13.50
C GLN A 43 17.21 -17.15 -13.66
N LEU A 44 15.96 -17.51 -13.35
CA LEU A 44 15.45 -18.86 -13.54
C LEU A 44 15.52 -19.29 -15.01
N ARG A 45 15.19 -18.39 -15.94
CA ARG A 45 15.27 -18.65 -17.39
C ARG A 45 16.70 -18.92 -17.85
N GLU A 46 17.66 -18.12 -17.41
CA GLU A 46 19.06 -18.30 -17.79
C GLU A 46 19.67 -19.57 -17.17
N VAL A 47 19.33 -19.89 -15.91
CA VAL A 47 19.72 -21.16 -15.27
C VAL A 47 19.13 -22.35 -16.02
N ALA A 48 17.86 -22.28 -16.42
CA ALA A 48 17.22 -23.33 -17.21
C ALA A 48 17.89 -23.52 -18.57
N LYS A 49 18.23 -22.44 -19.28
CA LYS A 49 19.00 -22.50 -20.55
C LYS A 49 20.38 -23.12 -20.35
N ALA A 50 21.09 -22.77 -19.28
CA ALA A 50 22.41 -23.32 -19.00
C ALA A 50 22.34 -24.84 -18.76
N ILE A 51 21.32 -25.31 -18.03
CA ILE A 51 21.06 -26.74 -17.82
C ILE A 51 20.77 -27.45 -19.15
N ASP A 52 19.87 -26.91 -19.97
CA ASP A 52 19.54 -27.48 -21.29
C ASP A 52 20.77 -27.55 -22.21
N ASN A 53 21.64 -26.54 -22.16
CA ASN A 53 22.87 -26.52 -22.96
C ASN A 53 23.87 -27.59 -22.49
N LEU A 54 24.03 -27.78 -21.18
CA LEU A 54 24.90 -28.84 -20.63
C LEU A 54 24.38 -30.24 -21.02
N ASP A 55 23.06 -30.43 -20.93
CA ASP A 55 22.40 -31.67 -21.32
C ASP A 55 22.59 -31.98 -22.81
N LYS A 56 22.43 -30.97 -23.69
CA LYS A 56 22.68 -31.10 -25.14
C LYS A 56 24.11 -31.48 -25.50
N VAL A 57 25.09 -31.02 -24.72
CA VAL A 57 26.51 -31.34 -24.92
C VAL A 57 26.89 -32.68 -24.26
N GLY A 58 25.96 -33.31 -23.54
CA GLY A 58 26.17 -34.59 -22.85
C GLY A 58 27.01 -34.47 -21.57
N ILE A 59 27.12 -33.27 -21.01
CA ILE A 59 27.85 -33.01 -19.77
C ILE A 59 26.88 -33.23 -18.60
N ALA A 60 27.32 -33.97 -17.58
CA ALA A 60 26.54 -34.16 -16.37
C ALA A 60 26.21 -32.81 -15.71
N ILE A 61 24.91 -32.53 -15.52
CA ILE A 61 24.43 -31.28 -14.93
C ILE A 61 24.86 -31.22 -13.46
N PRO A 62 25.57 -30.17 -13.00
CA PRO A 62 25.95 -30.00 -11.59
C PRO A 62 24.75 -29.93 -10.64
N ASP A 63 24.85 -30.57 -9.48
CA ASP A 63 23.80 -30.55 -8.44
C ASP A 63 23.45 -29.12 -7.99
N ALA A 64 24.44 -28.23 -7.95
CA ALA A 64 24.25 -26.82 -7.61
C ALA A 64 23.27 -26.09 -8.55
N LEU A 65 23.34 -26.35 -9.87
CA LEU A 65 22.43 -25.73 -10.84
C LEU A 65 21.00 -26.28 -10.70
N ARG A 66 20.86 -27.57 -10.42
CA ARG A 66 19.55 -28.19 -10.15
C ARG A 66 18.93 -27.63 -8.88
N ALA A 67 19.71 -27.51 -7.80
CA ALA A 67 19.26 -26.92 -6.54
C ALA A 67 18.83 -25.45 -6.73
N GLU A 68 19.61 -24.65 -7.45
CA GLU A 68 19.30 -23.24 -7.69
C GLU A 68 18.03 -23.05 -8.55
N LYS A 69 17.85 -23.87 -9.60
CA LYS A 69 16.60 -23.87 -10.39
C LYS A 69 15.38 -24.16 -9.52
N THR A 70 15.46 -25.20 -8.67
CA THR A 70 14.38 -25.56 -7.75
C THR A 70 14.10 -24.45 -6.74
N ARG A 71 15.15 -23.82 -6.19
CA ARG A 71 15.03 -22.71 -5.24
C ARG A 71 14.31 -21.51 -5.86
N LEU A 72 14.73 -21.08 -7.05
CA LEU A 72 14.14 -19.95 -7.78
C LEU A 72 12.68 -20.23 -8.17
N ALA A 73 12.39 -21.44 -8.66
CA ALA A 73 11.02 -21.84 -9.00
C ALA A 73 10.09 -21.87 -7.77
N ALA A 74 10.57 -22.36 -6.63
CA ALA A 74 9.79 -22.38 -5.40
C ALA A 74 9.50 -20.95 -4.87
N ALA A 75 10.49 -20.05 -4.93
CA ALA A 75 10.30 -18.66 -4.53
C ALA A 75 9.26 -17.92 -5.39
N LEU A 76 9.32 -18.09 -6.72
CA LEU A 76 8.34 -17.51 -7.65
C LEU A 76 6.94 -18.10 -7.45
N ALA A 77 6.83 -19.39 -7.12
CA ALA A 77 5.53 -20.01 -6.85
C ALA A 77 4.86 -19.43 -5.60
N ILE A 78 5.61 -19.23 -4.51
CA ILE A 78 5.10 -18.60 -3.28
C ILE A 78 4.63 -17.18 -3.57
N GLN A 79 5.38 -16.42 -4.37
CA GLN A 79 5.02 -15.07 -4.73
C GLN A 79 3.76 -15.01 -5.62
N ALA A 80 3.64 -15.93 -6.57
CA ALA A 80 2.45 -16.05 -7.40
C ALA A 80 1.20 -16.41 -6.57
N GLU A 81 1.34 -17.27 -5.57
CA GLU A 81 0.27 -17.63 -4.63
C GLU A 81 -0.20 -16.41 -3.81
N ALA A 82 0.74 -15.61 -3.28
CA ALA A 82 0.41 -14.36 -2.59
C ALA A 82 -0.32 -13.36 -3.49
N MET A 83 0.10 -13.23 -4.76
CA MET A 83 -0.55 -12.36 -5.72
C MET A 83 -1.97 -12.84 -6.08
N GLN A 84 -2.16 -14.15 -6.22
CA GLN A 84 -3.49 -14.73 -6.42
C GLN A 84 -4.41 -14.50 -5.23
N ALA A 85 -3.91 -14.65 -4.00
CA ALA A 85 -4.67 -14.37 -2.78
C ALA A 85 -5.09 -12.90 -2.70
N LEU A 86 -4.22 -11.96 -3.06
CA LEU A 86 -4.53 -10.53 -3.13
C LEU A 86 -5.58 -10.21 -4.20
N SER A 87 -5.49 -10.85 -5.37
CA SER A 87 -6.48 -10.70 -6.44
C SER A 87 -7.86 -11.17 -5.97
N LEU A 88 -7.94 -12.35 -5.36
CA LEU A 88 -9.19 -12.88 -4.80
C LEU A 88 -9.77 -11.96 -3.74
N LEU A 89 -8.94 -11.49 -2.80
CA LEU A 89 -9.37 -10.56 -1.76
C LEU A 89 -9.93 -9.27 -2.35
N THR A 90 -9.35 -8.77 -3.44
CA THR A 90 -9.82 -7.58 -4.15
C THR A 90 -11.22 -7.81 -4.75
N ASP A 91 -11.42 -8.94 -5.43
CA ASP A 91 -12.71 -9.28 -6.05
C ASP A 91 -13.82 -9.41 -4.99
N GLU A 92 -13.52 -10.06 -3.86
CA GLU A 92 -14.43 -10.23 -2.72
C GLU A 92 -14.78 -8.89 -2.07
N LEU A 93 -13.80 -8.02 -1.85
CA LEU A 93 -14.05 -6.68 -1.29
C LEU A 93 -14.90 -5.82 -2.22
N ASP A 94 -14.71 -5.93 -3.54
CA ASP A 94 -15.55 -5.24 -4.53
C ASP A 94 -17.00 -5.72 -4.50
N GLU A 95 -17.23 -7.02 -4.28
CA GLU A 95 -18.56 -7.56 -4.03
C GLU A 95 -19.18 -7.04 -2.73
N ILE A 96 -18.42 -6.99 -1.64
CA ILE A 96 -18.88 -6.43 -0.36
C ILE A 96 -19.27 -4.95 -0.55
N VAL A 97 -18.46 -4.16 -1.24
CA VAL A 97 -18.76 -2.75 -1.52
C VAL A 97 -20.04 -2.60 -2.35
N ARG A 98 -20.25 -3.46 -3.35
CA ARG A 98 -21.50 -3.48 -4.14
C ARG A 98 -22.72 -3.78 -3.25
N ASN A 99 -22.62 -4.78 -2.38
CA ASN A 99 -23.68 -5.14 -1.43
C ASN A 99 -23.96 -4.05 -0.38
N LEU A 100 -22.92 -3.36 0.10
CA LEU A 100 -23.10 -2.23 1.03
C LEU A 100 -23.78 -1.05 0.34
N LYS A 101 -23.43 -0.76 -0.92
CA LYS A 101 -24.09 0.29 -1.70
C LYS A 101 -25.57 0.01 -1.92
N SER A 102 -25.94 -1.21 -2.31
CA SER A 102 -27.37 -1.56 -2.48
C SER A 102 -28.17 -1.42 -1.19
N ARG A 103 -27.61 -1.84 -0.05
CA ARG A 103 -28.25 -1.71 1.29
C ARG A 103 -28.39 -0.28 1.78
N LEU A 104 -27.48 0.61 1.40
CA LEU A 104 -27.56 2.04 1.72
C LEU A 104 -28.59 2.80 0.87
N GLY A 105 -29.38 2.10 0.04
CA GLY A 105 -30.30 2.72 -0.91
C GLY A 105 -29.61 3.35 -2.11
N ASN A 106 -28.30 3.09 -2.30
CA ASN A 106 -27.59 3.34 -3.55
C ASN A 106 -27.73 2.12 -4.47
N GLU A 107 -28.95 1.60 -4.63
CA GLU A 107 -29.25 0.86 -5.84
C GLU A 107 -29.06 1.86 -6.99
N GLU A 108 -28.03 1.61 -7.80
CA GLU A 108 -28.04 2.08 -9.18
C GLU A 108 -29.24 1.41 -9.85
N GLN A 109 -30.43 2.01 -9.68
CA GLN A 109 -31.40 2.00 -10.76
C GLN A 109 -30.60 2.38 -12.01
N THR A 110 -30.59 1.49 -12.99
CA THR A 110 -30.11 1.72 -14.35
C THR A 110 -30.72 3.02 -14.86
N THR A 111 -30.06 4.12 -14.57
CA THR A 111 -30.39 5.46 -14.97
C THR A 111 -29.04 6.07 -15.28
N GLU A 112 -28.90 6.43 -16.55
CA GLU A 112 -27.75 7.04 -17.21
C GLU A 112 -26.67 7.54 -16.25
N LYS A 113 -25.46 6.96 -16.37
CA LYS A 113 -24.25 7.35 -15.65
C LYS A 113 -24.21 8.88 -15.47
N LYS A 114 -24.60 9.38 -14.29
CA LYS A 114 -24.29 10.76 -13.92
C LYS A 114 -22.78 10.87 -14.04
N PRO A 115 -22.25 11.81 -14.85
CA PRO A 115 -20.82 11.87 -15.10
C PRO A 115 -20.13 11.97 -13.75
N ARG A 116 -19.22 11.03 -13.45
CA ARG A 116 -18.30 11.12 -12.29
C ARG A 116 -17.87 12.57 -12.24
N LYS A 117 -18.26 13.31 -11.18
CA LYS A 117 -17.86 14.72 -11.02
C LYS A 117 -16.35 14.70 -11.24
N LYS A 118 -15.89 15.35 -12.31
CA LYS A 118 -14.46 15.37 -12.65
C LYS A 118 -13.74 15.80 -11.37
N ARG A 119 -12.69 15.06 -10.99
CA ARG A 119 -11.80 15.48 -9.88
C ARG A 119 -11.52 16.96 -10.08
N SER A 120 -11.61 17.76 -9.02
CA SER A 120 -11.47 19.20 -9.16
C SER A 120 -10.17 19.52 -9.90
N ARG A 121 -10.28 20.42 -10.86
CA ARG A 121 -9.12 20.93 -11.60
C ARG A 121 -8.38 22.03 -10.81
N SER A 122 -8.83 22.30 -9.59
CA SER A 122 -8.20 23.22 -8.66
C SER A 122 -6.75 22.78 -8.44
N THR A 123 -5.84 23.75 -8.46
CA THR A 123 -4.43 23.56 -8.15
C THR A 123 -4.28 23.09 -6.70
N LYS A 124 -3.29 22.24 -6.46
CA LYS A 124 -3.02 21.56 -5.19
C LYS A 124 -1.52 21.64 -4.92
N THR A 125 -1.16 21.62 -3.65
CA THR A 125 0.25 21.51 -3.24
C THR A 125 0.82 20.23 -3.85
N ASP A 126 1.97 20.34 -4.50
CA ASP A 126 2.60 19.19 -5.13
C ASP A 126 3.15 18.21 -4.10
N ASN A 127 3.31 16.96 -4.51
CA ASN A 127 3.76 15.88 -3.63
C ASN A 127 5.20 16.09 -3.12
N ALA A 128 6.08 16.73 -3.90
CA ALA A 128 7.47 16.95 -3.49
C ALA A 128 7.53 17.99 -2.35
N THR A 129 6.71 19.03 -2.40
CA THR A 129 6.55 19.98 -1.29
C THR A 129 6.01 19.29 -0.04
N LEU A 130 4.99 18.44 -0.16
CA LEU A 130 4.45 17.67 0.98
C LEU A 130 5.49 16.72 1.58
N ARG A 131 6.27 16.04 0.73
CA ARG A 131 7.39 15.18 1.14
C ARG A 131 8.42 15.96 1.96
N GLN A 132 8.88 17.10 1.45
CA GLN A 132 9.87 17.92 2.13
C GLN A 132 9.38 18.40 3.49
N LEU A 133 8.13 18.87 3.57
CA LEU A 133 7.53 19.31 4.82
C LEU A 133 7.35 18.19 5.83
N MET A 134 7.08 16.96 5.37
CA MET A 134 6.98 15.80 6.26
C MET A 134 8.34 15.42 6.85
N ILE A 135 9.40 15.44 6.05
CA ILE A 135 10.77 15.22 6.52
C ILE A 135 11.15 16.29 7.55
N GLU A 136 10.92 17.57 7.22
CA GLU A 136 11.16 18.69 8.13
C GLU A 136 10.40 18.53 9.46
N ALA A 137 9.13 18.16 9.39
CA ALA A 137 8.30 17.94 10.57
C ALA A 137 8.85 16.82 11.46
N LEU A 138 9.24 15.70 10.87
CA LEU A 138 9.79 14.57 11.62
C LEU A 138 11.15 14.89 12.22
N GLN A 139 12.04 15.55 11.48
CA GLN A 139 13.33 16.03 12.01
C GLN A 139 13.13 16.98 13.20
N HIS A 140 12.20 17.93 13.06
CA HIS A 140 11.85 18.85 14.14
C HIS A 140 11.28 18.13 15.38
N LEU A 141 10.56 17.03 15.17
CA LEU A 141 9.94 16.23 16.23
C LEU A 141 10.86 15.11 16.76
N GLY A 142 12.15 15.09 16.38
CA GLY A 142 13.14 14.15 16.90
C GLY A 142 13.20 12.81 16.15
N GLY A 143 12.88 12.82 14.85
CA GLY A 143 12.98 11.67 13.95
C GLY A 143 11.75 10.74 13.93
N SER A 144 10.92 10.77 14.98
CA SER A 144 9.73 9.92 15.11
C SER A 144 8.61 10.64 15.86
N SER A 145 7.39 10.64 15.34
CA SER A 145 6.26 11.30 15.99
C SER A 145 4.88 10.78 15.57
N GLN A 146 3.86 11.16 16.33
CA GLN A 146 2.47 10.83 16.00
C GLN A 146 2.03 11.55 14.73
N LYS A 147 1.33 10.84 13.84
CA LYS A 147 0.75 11.36 12.60
C LYS A 147 0.08 12.72 12.77
N ASN A 148 -0.73 12.87 13.81
CA ASN A 148 -1.50 14.11 14.01
C ASN A 148 -0.59 15.30 14.38
N GLU A 149 0.49 15.06 15.12
CA GLU A 149 1.48 16.10 15.44
C GLU A 149 2.30 16.49 14.20
N VAL A 150 2.65 15.51 13.36
CA VAL A 150 3.31 15.76 12.07
C VAL A 150 2.40 16.59 11.15
N LEU A 151 1.15 16.19 10.97
CA LEU A 151 0.20 16.92 10.13
C LEU A 151 -0.06 18.33 10.67
N LYS A 152 -0.18 18.51 11.98
CA LYS A 152 -0.33 19.82 12.60
C LYS A 152 0.87 20.74 12.34
N TYR A 153 2.09 20.21 12.40
CA TYR A 153 3.29 20.96 12.03
C TYR A 153 3.25 21.38 10.55
N MET A 154 2.91 20.44 9.66
CA MET A 154 2.79 20.71 8.22
C MET A 154 1.72 21.77 7.93
N GLU A 155 0.57 21.69 8.60
CA GLU A 155 -0.53 22.67 8.47
C GLU A 155 -0.05 24.09 8.82
N GLN A 156 0.68 24.23 9.94
CA GLN A 156 1.24 25.52 10.34
C GLN A 156 2.22 26.07 9.29
N LYS A 157 3.03 25.22 8.66
CA LYS A 157 3.99 25.62 7.62
C LYS A 157 3.32 25.94 6.27
N LEU A 158 2.18 25.30 6.00
CA LEU A 158 1.36 25.52 4.81
C LEU A 158 0.36 26.67 4.99
N GLN A 159 0.20 27.23 6.20
CA GLN A 159 -0.72 28.33 6.45
C GLN A 159 -0.44 29.51 5.51
N GLY A 160 -1.48 29.97 4.80
CA GLY A 160 -1.37 31.02 3.79
C GLY A 160 -0.74 30.59 2.45
N LYS A 161 -0.31 29.33 2.32
CA LYS A 161 0.24 28.73 1.08
C LYS A 161 -0.64 27.63 0.49
N LEU A 162 -1.60 27.10 1.27
CA LEU A 162 -2.58 26.11 0.80
C LEU A 162 -3.32 26.64 -0.42
N LEU A 163 -3.36 25.82 -1.47
CA LEU A 163 -4.03 26.14 -2.72
C LEU A 163 -5.52 25.79 -2.62
N PRO A 164 -6.38 26.35 -3.50
CA PRO A 164 -7.83 26.12 -3.41
C PRO A 164 -8.22 24.64 -3.41
N GLY A 165 -7.48 23.79 -4.12
CA GLY A 165 -7.72 22.35 -4.16
C GLY A 165 -7.29 21.58 -2.92
N ASP A 166 -6.42 22.16 -2.08
CA ASP A 166 -5.93 21.54 -0.85
C ASP A 166 -6.98 21.58 0.27
N LEU A 167 -7.74 22.67 0.30
CA LEU A 167 -8.80 22.95 1.27
C LEU A 167 -10.11 22.22 0.97
N GLU A 168 -10.20 21.55 -0.19
CA GLU A 168 -11.38 20.78 -0.53
C GLU A 168 -11.58 19.64 0.46
N TRP A 169 -12.80 19.51 0.96
CA TRP A 169 -13.17 18.46 1.90
C TRP A 169 -13.45 17.16 1.14
N ARG A 170 -12.88 16.04 1.61
CA ARG A 170 -13.18 14.71 1.08
C ARG A 170 -14.02 13.92 2.08
N ASP A 171 -15.29 13.76 1.77
CA ASP A 171 -16.24 13.04 2.64
C ASP A 171 -15.90 11.58 2.89
N SER A 172 -15.23 10.91 1.94
CA SER A 172 -14.87 9.50 2.07
C SER A 172 -13.83 9.23 3.16
N CYS A 173 -12.90 10.18 3.38
CA CYS A 173 -11.86 10.05 4.41
C CYS A 173 -12.03 11.05 5.56
N LYS A 174 -13.07 11.89 5.52
CA LYS A 174 -13.39 12.92 6.52
C LYS A 174 -12.17 13.79 6.87
N SER A 175 -11.46 14.24 5.83
CA SER A 175 -10.31 15.13 5.94
C SER A 175 -10.21 16.07 4.75
N ALA A 176 -9.41 17.12 4.87
CA ALA A 176 -9.02 17.95 3.74
C ALA A 176 -8.17 17.16 2.73
N VAL A 177 -8.18 17.58 1.47
CA VAL A 177 -7.44 16.92 0.39
C VAL A 177 -5.93 16.88 0.67
N TRP A 178 -5.34 17.96 1.22
CA TRP A 178 -3.90 17.98 1.50
C TRP A 178 -3.48 16.99 2.57
N GLU A 179 -4.28 16.81 3.63
CA GLU A 179 -4.01 15.81 4.69
C GLU A 179 -4.04 14.39 4.11
N ASN A 180 -5.03 14.11 3.26
CA ASN A 180 -5.12 12.85 2.58
C ASN A 180 -3.91 12.66 1.64
N ASN A 181 -3.50 13.69 0.89
CA ASN A 181 -2.34 13.62 0.02
C ASN A 181 -1.05 13.41 0.82
N ALA A 182 -0.87 14.06 1.97
CA ALA A 182 0.25 13.81 2.87
C ALA A 182 0.29 12.36 3.37
N CYS A 183 -0.87 11.75 3.66
CA CYS A 183 -0.93 10.33 4.01
C CYS A 183 -0.49 9.41 2.86
N TRP A 184 -0.88 9.74 1.61
CA TRP A 184 -0.40 9.03 0.42
C TRP A 184 1.09 9.24 0.19
N GLU A 185 1.59 10.45 0.46
CA GLU A 185 3.01 10.75 0.33
C GLU A 185 3.85 9.97 1.35
N ARG A 186 3.36 9.85 2.59
CA ARG A 186 3.97 8.96 3.60
C ARG A 186 4.12 7.53 3.10
N TYR A 187 3.10 7.00 2.43
CA TYR A 187 3.15 5.64 1.89
C TYR A 187 4.28 5.51 0.85
N LYS A 188 4.37 6.45 -0.10
CA LYS A 188 5.47 6.49 -1.08
C LYS A 188 6.85 6.67 -0.44
N MET A 189 6.95 7.50 0.60
CA MET A 189 8.21 7.71 1.31
C MET A 189 8.71 6.45 2.04
N ILE A 190 7.83 5.51 2.38
CA ILE A 190 8.23 4.19 2.88
C ILE A 190 8.77 3.32 1.75
N GLU A 191 8.09 3.30 0.60
CA GLU A 191 8.57 2.59 -0.60
C GLU A 191 9.94 3.12 -1.06
N ASP A 192 10.13 4.44 -0.98
CA ASP A 192 11.39 5.13 -1.31
C ASP A 192 12.48 4.97 -0.21
N GLY A 193 12.20 4.28 0.91
CA GLY A 193 13.17 4.04 1.99
C GLY A 193 13.48 5.25 2.89
N ILE A 194 12.76 6.36 2.73
CA ILE A 194 12.94 7.60 3.53
C ILE A 194 12.30 7.45 4.92
N LEU A 195 11.15 6.77 5.00
CA LEU A 195 10.46 6.45 6.24
C LEU A 195 10.56 4.97 6.56
N LYS A 196 10.56 4.64 7.84
CA LYS A 196 10.70 3.27 8.34
C LYS A 196 9.42 2.47 8.13
N ASN A 197 9.55 1.34 7.43
CA ASN A 197 8.51 0.32 7.40
C ASN A 197 8.42 -0.38 8.77
N GLY A 198 7.20 -0.62 9.27
CA GLY A 198 6.98 -1.28 10.57
C GLY A 198 6.99 -0.37 11.81
N SER A 199 6.88 0.95 11.65
CA SER A 199 6.68 1.87 12.78
C SER A 199 5.38 1.56 13.55
N PRO A 200 5.32 1.78 14.88
CA PRO A 200 4.10 1.57 15.66
C PRO A 200 2.90 2.31 15.07
N ARG A 201 1.70 1.75 15.26
CA ARG A 201 0.48 2.30 14.67
C ARG A 201 0.30 3.78 15.04
N GLY A 202 0.13 4.62 14.02
CA GLY A 202 -0.07 6.07 14.19
C GLY A 202 1.22 6.86 14.40
N ILE A 203 2.38 6.20 14.43
CA ILE A 203 3.71 6.81 14.47
C ILE A 203 4.30 6.80 13.06
N TRP A 204 4.87 7.94 12.66
CA TRP A 204 5.68 8.10 11.46
C TRP A 204 7.12 8.35 11.90
N GLU A 205 8.07 7.68 11.27
CA GLU A 205 9.48 7.66 11.67
C GLU A 205 10.39 7.68 10.45
N LEU A 206 11.43 8.52 10.50
CA LEU A 206 12.50 8.57 9.49
C LEU A 206 13.37 7.32 9.57
N SER A 207 13.83 6.85 8.42
CA SER A 207 14.85 5.81 8.37
C SER A 207 16.19 6.34 8.92
N GLU A 208 17.05 5.43 9.39
CA GLU A 208 18.33 5.76 10.03
C GLU A 208 19.24 6.65 9.16
N GLU A 209 19.13 6.53 7.84
CA GLU A 209 19.89 7.34 6.88
C GLU A 209 19.40 8.80 6.76
N HIS A 210 18.19 9.09 7.26
CA HIS A 210 17.49 10.36 7.10
C HIS A 210 17.13 11.05 8.43
N GLN A 211 17.55 10.49 9.58
CA GLN A 211 17.38 11.08 10.91
C GLN A 211 18.28 12.29 11.16
#